data_AF-A0A517VWV6-F1
#
_entry.id   AF-A0A517VWV6-F1
#
_cell.length_a   1.000
_cell.length_b   1.000
_cell.length_c   1.000
_cell.angle_alpha   90.00
_cell.angle_beta   90.00
_cell.angle_gamma   90.00
#
_symmetry.space_group_name_H-M   'P 1'
#
loop_
_entity.id
_entity.type
_entity.pdbx_description
1 polymer ?
#
loop_
_entity_poly.entity_id
_entity_poly.type
_entity_poly.pdbx_seq_one_letter_code
_entity_poly.pdbx_strand_id
1 'polypeptide(L)'
;MNKSEDWAFEEKLRESLGAPSKADFDHWRSRHENAIAYLNPIVTKNYRSRRSMIVRLTSVAMGILILFALVAFIDFEQQSFARTVKAIDKATTITWTRTVYSRATSEDGKRTWIRTEPRSEWAYRSPNLYRNTLYDEEGNVRSVEIIDTLLNKALHLDIQRKKATWLNKPEQFGPGGPFESVKNILLNKPIELVGQKELNGVKVNVFRYRRDTKVIDERTRTTDIWLDAKTKQLVRMYSPGASIFNLVTDPDRDKPAEKRLSKASMLGSMTGNIVFDAKLDPELFSLIPPQGFEIAVAAPKPTVTESELIEWLGVTARYNGGMFFDTYRGFDLEPYNKVVEKGKANRTEDEQKMVEVQTKHLHNGNGVVMPSFANEYAVNGRFRYLGKGVKLGSTDRIVMFYKLKSTGTYRAIYGDLTVKDVVPEDLPLPVRE
;
A
#
# COMPACT_ATOMS: atom_id res chain seq x y z
N MET A 1 19.39 -13.77 44.61
CA MET A 1 20.10 -15.05 44.77
C MET A 1 20.53 -15.15 46.23
N ASN A 2 20.13 -16.22 46.91
CA ASN A 2 20.15 -16.34 48.36
C ASN A 2 21.44 -17.04 48.80
N LYS A 3 22.34 -16.34 49.51
CA LYS A 3 23.68 -16.82 49.88
C LYS A 3 23.71 -18.13 50.69
N SER A 4 22.57 -18.55 51.27
CA SER A 4 22.52 -19.78 52.07
C SER A 4 22.47 -21.05 51.23
N GLU A 5 22.02 -20.99 49.97
CA GLU A 5 21.93 -22.19 49.11
C GLU A 5 23.29 -22.57 48.51
N ASP A 6 24.12 -21.58 48.16
CA ASP A 6 25.48 -21.83 47.63
C ASP A 6 26.39 -22.46 48.69
N TRP A 7 26.28 -22.03 49.96
CA TRP A 7 27.11 -22.58 51.03
C TRP A 7 26.75 -24.04 51.35
N ALA A 8 25.46 -24.37 51.38
CA ALA A 8 25.00 -25.74 51.59
C ALA A 8 25.42 -26.68 50.46
N PHE A 9 25.54 -26.18 49.24
CA PHE A 9 26.05 -26.95 48.09
C PHE A 9 27.56 -27.20 48.19
N GLU A 10 28.36 -26.18 48.54
CA GLU A 10 29.81 -26.34 48.68
C GLU A 10 30.18 -27.32 49.81
N GLU A 11 29.50 -27.30 50.94
CA GLU A 11 29.76 -28.20 52.06
C GLU A 11 29.49 -29.67 51.67
N LYS A 12 28.37 -29.92 50.98
CA LYS A 12 28.00 -31.24 50.45
C LYS A 12 29.00 -31.74 49.41
N LEU A 13 29.52 -30.82 48.58
CA LEU A 13 30.54 -31.15 47.59
C LEU A 13 31.84 -31.57 48.29
N ARG A 14 32.25 -30.85 49.34
CA ARG A 14 33.47 -31.13 50.12
C ARG A 14 33.41 -32.47 50.83
N GLU A 15 32.26 -32.80 51.44
CA GLU A 15 32.04 -34.11 52.07
C GLU A 15 32.08 -35.24 51.04
N SER A 16 31.49 -35.03 49.85
CA SER A 16 31.43 -36.06 48.81
C SER A 16 32.77 -36.34 48.12
N LEU A 17 33.65 -35.33 48.04
CA LEU A 17 34.92 -35.44 47.31
C LEU A 17 36.10 -35.90 48.19
N GLY A 18 35.91 -35.97 49.51
CA GLY A 18 36.95 -36.37 50.46
C GLY A 18 38.12 -35.37 50.54
N ALA A 19 39.09 -35.65 51.42
CA ALA A 19 40.32 -34.86 51.47
C ALA A 19 41.14 -35.11 50.19
N PRO A 20 41.51 -34.07 49.42
CA PRO A 20 42.28 -34.27 48.20
C PRO A 20 43.61 -34.96 48.54
N SER A 21 43.99 -35.94 47.72
CA SER A 21 45.32 -36.54 47.82
C SER A 21 46.38 -35.45 47.67
N LYS A 22 47.50 -35.57 48.40
CA LYS A 22 48.65 -34.66 48.23
C LYS A 22 49.01 -34.63 46.76
N ALA A 23 48.91 -33.45 46.14
CA ALA A 23 49.23 -33.30 44.73
C ALA A 23 50.70 -33.67 44.49
N ASP A 24 50.91 -34.72 43.70
CA ASP A 24 52.24 -35.15 43.26
C ASP A 24 52.65 -34.34 42.03
N PHE A 25 53.14 -33.13 42.31
CA PHE A 25 53.55 -32.19 41.28
C PHE A 25 54.74 -32.69 40.46
N ASP A 26 55.60 -33.53 41.03
CA ASP A 26 56.77 -34.04 40.32
C ASP A 26 56.35 -35.10 39.29
N HIS A 27 55.40 -35.95 39.64
CA HIS A 27 54.81 -36.89 38.70
C HIS A 27 53.96 -36.21 37.62
N TRP A 28 53.26 -35.11 37.97
CA TRP A 28 52.57 -34.29 36.96
C TRP A 28 53.56 -33.63 36.00
N ARG A 29 54.66 -33.06 36.51
CA ARG A 29 55.66 -32.38 35.68
C ARG A 29 56.33 -33.34 34.68
N SER A 30 56.67 -34.55 35.11
CA SER A 30 57.29 -35.55 34.22
C SER A 30 56.35 -36.00 33.10
N ARG A 31 55.04 -36.12 33.37
CA ARG A 31 54.05 -36.47 32.34
C ARG A 31 53.70 -35.33 31.37
N HIS A 32 54.02 -34.09 31.71
CA HIS A 32 53.61 -32.90 30.95
C HIS A 32 54.79 -32.02 30.54
N GLU A 33 55.95 -32.63 30.26
CA GLU A 33 57.18 -31.92 29.88
C GLU A 33 56.96 -30.96 28.68
N ASN A 34 56.15 -31.37 27.69
CA ASN A 34 55.76 -30.53 26.55
C ASN A 34 54.91 -29.30 26.94
N ALA A 35 54.06 -29.42 27.98
CA ALA A 35 53.26 -28.30 28.47
C ALA A 35 54.12 -27.31 29.28
N ILE A 36 55.10 -27.82 30.02
CA ILE A 36 56.10 -26.99 30.74
C ILE A 36 57.01 -26.28 29.76
N ALA A 37 57.44 -26.94 28.68
CA ALA A 37 58.17 -26.31 27.59
C ALA A 37 57.39 -25.15 26.94
N TYR A 38 56.04 -25.24 26.95
CA TYR A 38 55.15 -24.19 26.47
C TYR A 38 55.06 -22.97 27.41
N LEU A 39 55.36 -23.14 28.70
CA LEU A 39 55.48 -22.04 29.67
C LEU A 39 56.81 -21.29 29.57
N ASN A 40 57.75 -21.77 28.74
CA ASN A 40 58.97 -21.03 28.42
C ASN A 40 58.60 -19.73 27.67
N PRO A 41 58.93 -18.54 28.22
CA PRO A 41 58.51 -17.25 27.67
C PRO A 41 58.99 -17.00 26.23
N ILE A 42 60.06 -17.68 25.80
CA ILE A 42 60.61 -17.57 24.44
C ILE A 42 59.73 -18.33 23.44
N VAL A 43 59.26 -19.53 23.80
CA VAL A 43 58.38 -20.35 22.95
C VAL A 43 57.01 -19.71 22.80
N THR A 44 56.47 -19.14 23.88
CA THR A 44 55.17 -18.43 23.88
C THR A 44 55.19 -17.14 23.07
N LYS A 45 56.32 -16.40 23.04
CA LYS A 45 56.45 -15.18 22.22
C LYS A 45 56.38 -15.50 20.71
N ASN A 46 57.09 -16.54 20.28
CA ASN A 46 57.09 -16.96 18.87
C ASN A 46 55.75 -17.56 18.43
N TYR A 47 55.09 -18.34 19.30
CA TYR A 47 53.77 -18.91 19.00
C TYR A 47 52.66 -17.84 19.00
N ARG A 48 52.69 -16.87 19.92
CA ARG A 48 51.75 -15.71 19.90
C ARG A 48 51.94 -14.85 18.65
N SER A 49 53.19 -14.60 18.22
CA SER A 49 53.46 -13.84 17.01
C SER A 49 52.86 -14.52 15.78
N ARG A 50 53.15 -15.82 15.58
CA ARG A 50 52.59 -16.61 14.47
C ARG A 50 51.07 -16.71 14.52
N ARG A 51 50.47 -16.96 15.69
CA ARG A 51 49.02 -17.03 15.84
C ARG A 51 48.34 -15.69 15.58
N SER A 52 48.91 -14.57 16.04
CA SER A 52 48.36 -13.24 15.75
C SER A 52 48.45 -12.87 14.27
N MET A 53 49.52 -13.28 13.58
CA MET A 53 49.69 -13.10 12.15
C MET A 53 48.69 -13.95 11.36
N ILE A 54 48.50 -15.23 11.72
CA ILE A 54 47.51 -16.12 11.07
C ILE A 54 46.08 -15.59 11.28
N VAL A 55 45.72 -15.17 12.51
CA VAL A 55 44.38 -14.62 12.80
C VAL A 55 44.13 -13.30 12.05
N ARG A 56 45.15 -12.45 11.88
CA ARG A 56 45.03 -11.22 11.07
C ARG A 56 44.87 -11.54 9.58
N LEU A 57 45.63 -12.49 9.04
CA LEU A 57 45.51 -12.93 7.64
C LEU A 57 44.15 -13.57 7.34
N THR A 58 43.64 -14.44 8.23
CA THR A 58 42.31 -15.05 8.03
C THR A 58 41.18 -14.04 8.18
N SER A 59 41.30 -13.07 9.09
CA SER A 59 40.30 -12.00 9.25
C SER A 59 40.23 -11.08 8.03
N VAL A 60 41.39 -10.72 7.45
CA VAL A 60 41.46 -9.93 6.21
C VAL A 60 40.91 -10.72 5.02
N ALA A 61 41.27 -12.00 4.88
CA ALA A 61 40.77 -12.85 3.80
C ALA A 61 39.23 -13.05 3.87
N MET A 62 38.67 -13.27 5.07
CA MET A 62 37.21 -13.32 5.23
C MET A 62 36.55 -11.98 4.95
N GLY A 63 37.14 -10.86 5.39
CA GLY A 63 36.64 -9.53 5.07
C GLY A 63 36.59 -9.27 3.55
N ILE A 64 37.64 -9.68 2.82
CA ILE A 64 37.71 -9.57 1.36
C ILE A 64 36.66 -10.47 0.69
N LEU A 65 36.49 -11.72 1.13
CA LEU A 65 35.46 -12.62 0.58
C LEU A 65 34.05 -12.11 0.83
N ILE A 66 33.77 -11.55 2.01
CA ILE A 66 32.49 -10.91 2.33
C ILE A 66 32.28 -9.69 1.43
N LEU A 67 33.31 -8.87 1.22
CA LEU A 67 33.23 -7.70 0.34
C LEU A 67 32.98 -8.12 -1.12
N PHE A 68 33.69 -9.12 -1.64
CA PHE A 68 33.45 -9.65 -2.99
C PHE A 68 32.07 -10.27 -3.13
N ALA A 69 31.60 -11.01 -2.12
CA ALA A 69 30.24 -11.54 -2.11
C ALA A 69 29.20 -10.41 -2.10
N LEU A 70 29.42 -9.34 -1.33
CA LEU A 70 28.55 -8.16 -1.29
C LEU A 70 28.55 -7.41 -2.63
N VAL A 71 29.72 -7.17 -3.24
CA VAL A 71 29.82 -6.48 -4.54
C VAL A 71 29.17 -7.31 -5.65
N ALA A 72 29.46 -8.62 -5.70
CA ALA A 72 28.83 -9.52 -6.66
C ALA A 72 27.31 -9.61 -6.46
N PHE A 73 26.84 -9.53 -5.21
CA PHE A 73 25.41 -9.49 -4.88
C PHE A 73 24.76 -8.19 -5.35
N ILE A 74 25.40 -7.04 -5.12
CA ILE A 74 24.92 -5.72 -5.58
C ILE A 74 24.86 -5.67 -7.12
N ASP A 75 25.92 -6.09 -7.81
CA ASP A 75 25.95 -6.12 -9.28
C ASP A 75 24.90 -7.07 -9.86
N PHE A 76 24.70 -8.23 -9.24
CA PHE A 76 23.67 -9.19 -9.65
C PHE A 76 22.26 -8.63 -9.45
N GLU A 77 21.99 -7.94 -8.33
CA GLU A 77 20.71 -7.31 -8.05
C GLU A 77 20.39 -6.20 -9.05
N GLN A 78 21.34 -5.28 -9.31
CA GLN A 78 21.15 -4.20 -10.27
C GLN A 78 20.88 -4.73 -11.68
N GLN A 79 21.62 -5.75 -12.12
CA GLN A 79 21.37 -6.39 -13.41
C GLN A 79 20.00 -7.10 -13.46
N SER A 80 19.54 -7.65 -12.33
CA SER A 80 18.24 -8.32 -12.26
C SER A 80 17.08 -7.35 -12.44
N PHE A 81 17.11 -6.21 -11.75
CA PHE A 81 16.07 -5.20 -11.85
C PHE A 81 16.10 -4.50 -13.20
N ALA A 82 17.28 -4.22 -13.75
CA ALA A 82 17.42 -3.61 -15.08
C ALA A 82 16.68 -4.42 -16.16
N ARG A 83 16.67 -5.76 -16.08
CA ARG A 83 15.90 -6.60 -17.01
C ARG A 83 14.40 -6.48 -16.82
N THR A 84 13.91 -6.52 -15.59
CA THR A 84 12.48 -6.32 -15.30
C THR A 84 12.00 -4.95 -15.76
N VAL A 85 12.76 -3.90 -15.43
CA VAL A 85 12.51 -2.51 -15.84
C VAL A 85 12.48 -2.40 -17.36
N LYS A 86 13.48 -2.95 -18.05
CA LYS A 86 13.53 -2.96 -19.52
C LYS A 86 12.34 -3.70 -20.14
N ALA A 87 11.89 -4.80 -19.53
CA ALA A 87 10.71 -5.53 -20.01
C ALA A 87 9.45 -4.66 -19.85
N ILE A 88 9.28 -3.98 -18.71
CA ILE A 88 8.16 -3.05 -18.48
C ILE A 88 8.19 -1.89 -19.50
N ASP A 89 9.36 -1.26 -19.69
CA ASP A 89 9.49 -0.10 -20.59
C ASP A 89 9.28 -0.43 -22.07
N LYS A 90 9.66 -1.65 -22.49
CA LYS A 90 9.56 -2.08 -23.89
C LYS A 90 8.22 -2.71 -24.24
N ALA A 91 7.42 -3.08 -23.24
CA ALA A 91 6.20 -3.82 -23.46
C ALA A 91 5.19 -2.99 -24.25
N THR A 92 4.83 -3.49 -25.42
CA THR A 92 3.76 -2.90 -26.23
C THR A 92 2.40 -3.50 -25.90
N THR A 93 2.38 -4.72 -25.35
CA THR A 93 1.18 -5.39 -24.88
C THR A 93 1.47 -6.15 -23.59
N ILE A 94 0.51 -6.15 -22.67
CA ILE A 94 0.64 -6.90 -21.40
C ILE A 94 -0.72 -7.46 -21.02
N THR A 95 -0.78 -8.70 -20.55
CA THR A 95 -1.96 -9.24 -19.88
C THR A 95 -1.65 -9.63 -18.45
N TRP A 96 -2.63 -9.48 -17.55
CA TRP A 96 -2.52 -9.96 -16.18
C TRP A 96 -3.90 -10.27 -15.60
N THR A 97 -3.89 -10.96 -14.47
CA THR A 97 -5.08 -11.21 -13.65
C THR A 97 -4.97 -10.43 -12.35
N ARG A 98 -6.09 -9.92 -11.85
CA ARG A 98 -6.18 -9.31 -10.54
C ARG A 98 -7.30 -9.94 -9.74
N THR A 99 -6.94 -10.37 -8.53
CA THR A 99 -7.86 -10.94 -7.54
C THR A 99 -7.82 -10.07 -6.29
N VAL A 100 -8.99 -9.65 -5.81
CA VAL A 100 -9.13 -8.88 -4.58
C VAL A 100 -9.66 -9.80 -3.49
N TYR A 101 -9.11 -9.67 -2.28
CA TYR A 101 -9.50 -10.44 -1.12
C TYR A 101 -10.08 -9.50 -0.07
N SER A 102 -11.23 -9.89 0.47
CA SER A 102 -11.95 -9.16 1.50
C SER A 102 -12.22 -10.08 2.68
N ARG A 103 -12.12 -9.58 3.92
CA ARG A 103 -12.63 -10.25 5.11
C ARG A 103 -14.09 -9.88 5.26
N ALA A 104 -14.96 -10.87 5.11
CA ALA A 104 -16.37 -10.73 5.42
C ALA A 104 -16.62 -11.13 6.89
N THR A 105 -17.63 -10.51 7.49
CA THR A 105 -18.08 -10.79 8.85
C THR A 105 -19.56 -11.18 8.81
N SER A 106 -19.93 -12.22 9.56
CA SER A 106 -21.30 -12.69 9.69
C SER A 106 -22.23 -11.60 10.23
N GLU A 107 -23.53 -11.75 10.04
CA GLU A 107 -24.54 -10.79 10.49
C GLU A 107 -24.50 -10.57 12.01
N ASP A 108 -24.19 -11.62 12.78
CA ASP A 108 -24.03 -11.59 14.23
C ASP A 108 -22.64 -11.10 14.71
N GLY A 109 -21.71 -10.81 13.80
CA GLY A 109 -20.36 -10.36 14.13
C GLY A 109 -19.40 -11.45 14.64
N LYS A 110 -19.85 -12.70 14.80
CA LYS A 110 -19.09 -13.76 15.51
C LYS A 110 -18.14 -14.55 14.61
N ARG A 111 -18.39 -14.58 13.30
CA ARG A 111 -17.64 -15.38 12.34
C ARG A 111 -17.09 -14.50 11.23
N THR A 112 -15.94 -14.90 10.72
CA THR A 112 -15.27 -14.25 9.60
C THR A 112 -14.83 -15.29 8.59
N TRP A 113 -14.76 -14.91 7.32
CA TRP A 113 -14.20 -15.73 6.25
C TRP A 113 -13.54 -14.82 5.21
N ILE A 114 -12.61 -15.39 4.44
CA ILE A 114 -12.07 -14.70 3.28
C ILE A 114 -13.05 -14.84 2.11
N ARG A 115 -13.51 -13.70 1.61
CA ARG A 115 -14.20 -13.62 0.33
C ARG A 115 -13.18 -13.28 -0.75
N THR A 116 -13.15 -14.10 -1.78
CA THR A 116 -12.42 -13.79 -3.02
C THR A 116 -13.40 -13.07 -3.94
N GLU A 117 -13.13 -11.80 -4.24
CA GLU A 117 -13.91 -11.06 -5.24
C GLU A 117 -13.76 -11.74 -6.60
N PRO A 118 -14.77 -11.66 -7.48
CA PRO A 118 -14.67 -12.23 -8.81
C PRO A 118 -13.40 -11.78 -9.53
N ARG A 119 -12.76 -12.74 -10.19
CA ARG A 119 -11.51 -12.50 -10.93
C ARG A 119 -11.74 -11.38 -11.94
N SER A 120 -10.71 -10.55 -12.11
CA SER A 120 -10.62 -9.62 -13.24
C SER A 120 -9.41 -9.96 -14.11
N GLU A 121 -9.62 -9.89 -15.42
CA GLU A 121 -8.56 -10.00 -16.42
C GLU A 121 -8.30 -8.66 -17.04
N TRP A 122 -7.03 -8.30 -17.11
CA TRP A 122 -6.60 -7.02 -17.62
C TRP A 122 -5.70 -7.23 -18.82
N ALA A 123 -5.86 -6.35 -19.80
CA ALA A 123 -4.97 -6.24 -20.93
C ALA A 123 -4.58 -4.77 -21.13
N TYR A 124 -3.37 -4.57 -21.59
CA TYR A 124 -2.80 -3.28 -21.92
C TYR A 124 -2.24 -3.34 -23.34
N ARG A 125 -2.42 -2.26 -24.08
CA ARG A 125 -1.77 -2.00 -25.36
C ARG A 125 -1.23 -0.58 -25.37
N SER A 126 0.05 -0.45 -25.72
CA SER A 126 0.73 0.83 -25.80
C SER A 126 0.26 1.61 -27.04
N PRO A 127 0.14 2.95 -26.93
CA PRO A 127 0.13 3.71 -25.68
C PRO A 127 -1.25 3.67 -25.02
N ASN A 128 -1.31 3.54 -23.70
CA ASN A 128 -2.44 3.99 -22.88
C ASN A 128 -3.84 3.38 -23.16
N LEU A 129 -3.91 2.24 -23.86
CA LEU A 129 -5.14 1.48 -24.05
C LEU A 129 -5.21 0.35 -23.03
N TYR A 130 -6.33 0.26 -22.31
CA TYR A 130 -6.57 -0.78 -21.31
C TYR A 130 -7.90 -1.48 -21.59
N ARG A 131 -7.95 -2.74 -21.20
CA ARG A 131 -9.17 -3.53 -21.17
C ARG A 131 -9.23 -4.27 -19.85
N ASN A 132 -10.35 -4.16 -19.14
CA ASN A 132 -10.64 -4.89 -17.92
C ASN A 132 -11.89 -5.75 -18.14
N THR A 133 -11.77 -7.06 -17.99
CA THR A 133 -12.87 -8.02 -18.06
C THR A 133 -13.16 -8.53 -16.67
N LEU A 134 -14.36 -8.24 -16.18
CA LEU A 134 -14.83 -8.68 -14.88
C LEU A 134 -15.75 -9.88 -15.05
N TYR A 135 -15.50 -10.92 -14.25
CA TYR A 135 -16.27 -12.14 -14.24
C TYR A 135 -17.31 -12.13 -13.11
N ASP A 136 -18.34 -12.96 -13.19
CA ASP A 136 -19.22 -13.26 -12.05
C ASP A 136 -18.69 -14.45 -11.23
N GLU A 137 -19.47 -14.91 -10.24
CA GLU A 137 -19.07 -16.00 -9.34
C GLU A 137 -19.08 -17.36 -10.07
N GLU A 138 -19.86 -17.48 -11.15
CA GLU A 138 -19.92 -18.64 -12.04
C GLU A 138 -18.82 -18.65 -13.11
N GLY A 139 -18.03 -17.59 -13.21
CA GLY A 139 -16.94 -17.47 -14.18
C GLY A 139 -17.38 -17.02 -15.57
N ASN A 140 -18.59 -16.50 -15.74
CA ASN A 140 -19.02 -15.86 -16.98
C ASN A 140 -18.56 -14.40 -17.01
N VAL A 141 -18.42 -13.85 -18.22
CA VAL A 141 -18.09 -12.43 -18.38
C VAL A 141 -19.30 -11.58 -17.98
N ARG A 142 -19.16 -10.85 -16.87
CA ARG A 142 -20.19 -9.93 -16.38
C ARG A 142 -20.13 -8.58 -17.09
N SER A 143 -18.94 -8.02 -17.20
CA SER A 143 -18.73 -6.71 -17.85
C SER A 143 -17.34 -6.57 -18.43
N VAL A 144 -17.21 -5.72 -19.44
CA VAL A 144 -15.92 -5.33 -20.04
C VAL A 144 -15.81 -3.82 -19.98
N GLU A 145 -14.67 -3.31 -19.56
CA GLU A 145 -14.35 -1.88 -19.62
C GLU A 145 -13.13 -1.69 -20.50
N ILE A 146 -13.24 -0.81 -21.48
CA ILE A 146 -12.17 -0.42 -22.41
C ILE A 146 -11.84 1.04 -22.13
N ILE A 147 -10.57 1.36 -21.93
CA ILE A 147 -10.13 2.68 -21.48
C ILE A 147 -9.05 3.17 -22.45
N ASP A 148 -9.20 4.40 -22.92
CA ASP A 148 -8.18 5.15 -23.62
C ASP A 148 -7.84 6.39 -22.77
N THR A 149 -6.69 6.35 -22.10
CA THR A 149 -6.30 7.45 -21.21
C THR A 149 -5.78 8.68 -21.97
N LEU A 150 -5.38 8.55 -23.24
CA LEU A 150 -5.03 9.70 -24.09
C LEU A 150 -6.28 10.50 -24.45
N LEU A 151 -7.38 9.80 -24.73
CA LEU A 151 -8.67 10.43 -25.02
C LEU A 151 -9.48 10.78 -23.78
N ASN A 152 -9.04 10.35 -22.59
CA ASN A 152 -9.78 10.45 -21.32
C ASN A 152 -11.20 9.85 -21.43
N LYS A 153 -11.33 8.76 -22.19
CA LYS A 153 -12.60 8.08 -22.49
C LYS A 153 -12.52 6.62 -22.08
N ALA A 154 -13.66 6.09 -21.63
CA ALA A 154 -13.84 4.67 -21.46
C ALA A 154 -15.18 4.23 -22.06
N LEU A 155 -15.25 2.97 -22.48
CA LEU A 155 -16.47 2.28 -22.88
C LEU A 155 -16.71 1.15 -21.88
N HIS A 156 -17.82 1.22 -21.15
CA HIS A 156 -18.28 0.15 -20.29
C HIS A 156 -19.35 -0.68 -21.01
N LEU A 157 -19.15 -2.00 -21.05
CA LEU A 157 -20.05 -2.97 -21.65
C LEU A 157 -20.64 -3.85 -20.53
N ASP A 158 -21.94 -3.70 -20.27
CA ASP A 158 -22.73 -4.63 -19.46
C ASP A 158 -23.15 -5.78 -20.39
N ILE A 159 -22.46 -6.93 -20.27
CA ILE A 159 -22.62 -8.05 -21.19
C ILE A 159 -24.00 -8.69 -21.04
N GLN A 160 -24.50 -8.79 -19.80
CA GLN A 160 -25.79 -9.41 -19.51
C GLN A 160 -26.95 -8.60 -20.07
N ARG A 161 -26.88 -7.26 -19.94
CA ARG A 161 -27.91 -6.36 -20.46
C ARG A 161 -27.68 -5.91 -21.89
N LYS A 162 -26.55 -6.27 -22.50
CA LYS A 162 -26.07 -5.75 -23.78
C LYS A 162 -26.13 -4.22 -23.84
N LYS A 163 -25.64 -3.55 -22.79
CA LYS A 163 -25.60 -2.08 -22.74
C LYS A 163 -24.18 -1.56 -22.83
N ALA A 164 -24.00 -0.52 -23.63
CA ALA A 164 -22.74 0.15 -23.87
C ALA A 164 -22.83 1.59 -23.38
N THR A 165 -21.98 1.96 -22.43
CA THR A 165 -21.99 3.28 -21.80
C THR A 165 -20.62 3.92 -21.94
N TRP A 166 -20.55 5.10 -22.55
CA TRP A 166 -19.32 5.90 -22.52
C TRP A 166 -19.17 6.63 -21.19
N LEU A 167 -17.96 6.59 -20.66
CA LEU A 167 -17.60 7.22 -19.40
C LEU A 167 -16.43 8.18 -19.64
N ASN A 168 -16.48 9.32 -18.97
CA ASN A 168 -15.30 10.17 -18.78
C ASN A 168 -14.56 9.61 -17.58
N LYS A 169 -13.43 8.94 -17.82
CA LYS A 169 -12.68 8.25 -16.77
C LYS A 169 -11.29 8.86 -16.67
N PRO A 170 -10.99 9.61 -15.59
CA PRO A 170 -9.66 10.18 -15.41
C PRO A 170 -8.61 9.08 -15.39
N GLU A 171 -7.41 9.46 -15.80
CA GLU A 171 -6.22 8.61 -15.87
C GLU A 171 -6.03 7.81 -14.57
N GLN A 172 -6.24 6.49 -14.64
CA GLN A 172 -5.99 5.55 -13.52
C GLN A 172 -4.57 5.00 -13.53
N PHE A 173 -3.90 5.06 -14.69
CA PHE A 173 -2.56 4.55 -14.92
C PHE A 173 -1.74 5.66 -15.53
N GLY A 174 -0.55 5.90 -14.99
CA GLY A 174 0.36 6.89 -15.56
C GLY A 174 0.83 6.52 -16.97
N PRO A 175 1.51 7.46 -17.65
CA PRO A 175 1.98 7.28 -19.03
C PRO A 175 2.99 6.14 -19.19
N GLY A 176 3.58 5.62 -18.11
CA GLY A 176 4.48 4.47 -18.15
C GLY A 176 3.79 3.10 -18.15
N GLY A 177 2.47 3.04 -18.31
CA GLY A 177 1.72 1.79 -18.40
C GLY A 177 1.37 1.17 -17.03
N PRO A 178 0.78 -0.04 -17.02
CA PRO A 178 0.18 -0.63 -15.82
C PRO A 178 1.18 -0.97 -14.69
N PHE A 179 2.46 -1.13 -15.02
CA PHE A 179 3.51 -1.52 -14.07
C PHE A 179 4.57 -0.42 -13.86
N GLU A 180 4.28 0.83 -14.24
CA GLU A 180 5.18 1.97 -14.00
C GLU A 180 5.55 2.13 -12.52
N SER A 181 4.58 1.92 -11.62
CA SER A 181 4.82 1.98 -10.18
C SER A 181 5.85 0.93 -9.71
N VAL A 182 5.85 -0.27 -10.31
CA VAL A 182 6.83 -1.32 -10.02
C VAL A 182 8.21 -0.91 -10.50
N LYS A 183 8.30 -0.40 -11.73
CA LYS A 183 9.55 0.15 -12.27
C LYS A 183 10.16 1.20 -11.33
N ASN A 184 9.33 2.14 -10.88
CA ASN A 184 9.77 3.22 -9.99
C ASN A 184 10.22 2.69 -8.62
N ILE A 185 9.58 1.63 -8.11
CA ILE A 185 10.02 0.96 -6.88
C ILE A 185 11.38 0.29 -7.08
N LEU A 186 11.53 -0.52 -8.13
CA LEU A 186 12.76 -1.27 -8.39
C LEU A 186 13.99 -0.38 -8.64
N LEU A 187 13.79 0.82 -9.22
CA LEU A 187 14.87 1.75 -9.52
C LEU A 187 15.24 2.67 -8.36
N ASN A 188 14.24 3.12 -7.59
CA ASN A 188 14.41 4.31 -6.74
C ASN A 188 14.10 4.07 -5.26
N LYS A 189 13.72 2.84 -4.86
CA LYS A 189 13.27 2.57 -3.49
C LYS A 189 14.10 1.47 -2.83
N PRO A 190 14.31 1.57 -1.50
CA PRO A 190 14.88 0.46 -0.76
C PRO A 190 13.90 -0.71 -0.77
N ILE A 191 14.38 -1.87 -1.21
CA ILE A 191 13.62 -3.12 -1.24
C ILE A 191 14.41 -4.22 -0.54
N GLU A 192 13.69 -5.12 0.12
CA GLU A 192 14.23 -6.20 0.93
C GLU A 192 14.05 -7.53 0.18
N LEU A 193 15.11 -8.31 -0.04
CA LEU A 193 14.95 -9.69 -0.50
C LEU A 193 14.38 -10.53 0.65
N VAL A 194 13.12 -10.92 0.54
CA VAL A 194 12.42 -11.74 1.54
C VAL A 194 12.85 -13.21 1.45
N GLY A 195 13.20 -13.67 0.24
CA GLY A 195 13.67 -15.03 0.00
C GLY A 195 13.26 -15.55 -1.37
N GLN A 196 13.45 -16.86 -1.55
CA GLN A 196 13.08 -17.58 -2.77
C GLN A 196 11.89 -18.50 -2.49
N LYS A 197 10.97 -18.59 -3.46
CA LYS A 197 9.80 -19.47 -3.40
C LYS A 197 9.66 -20.27 -4.70
N GLU A 198 8.82 -21.29 -4.68
CA GLU A 198 8.39 -21.99 -5.88
C GLU A 198 6.94 -21.60 -6.19
N LEU A 199 6.69 -21.28 -7.45
CA LEU A 199 5.38 -20.90 -7.96
C LEU A 199 5.13 -21.62 -9.28
N ASN A 200 4.21 -22.58 -9.30
CA ASN A 200 3.87 -23.38 -10.48
C ASN A 200 5.12 -24.02 -11.15
N GLY A 201 6.04 -24.56 -10.35
CA GLY A 201 7.30 -25.15 -10.84
C GLY A 201 8.40 -24.13 -11.19
N VAL A 202 8.13 -22.83 -11.08
CA VAL A 202 9.10 -21.76 -11.34
C VAL A 202 9.66 -21.24 -10.02
N LYS A 203 11.00 -21.19 -9.90
CA LYS A 203 11.66 -20.52 -8.77
C LYS A 203 11.56 -19.01 -8.93
N VAL A 204 11.13 -18.32 -7.88
CA VAL A 204 10.91 -16.88 -7.87
C VAL A 204 11.60 -16.22 -6.67
N ASN A 205 12.23 -15.08 -6.90
CA ASN A 205 12.76 -14.21 -5.85
C ASN A 205 11.66 -13.23 -5.42
N VAL A 206 11.43 -13.14 -4.12
CA VAL A 206 10.40 -12.25 -3.54
C VAL A 206 11.09 -11.06 -2.91
N PHE A 207 10.84 -9.88 -3.46
CA PHE A 207 11.30 -8.60 -2.93
C PHE A 207 10.14 -7.89 -2.23
N ARG A 208 10.41 -7.22 -1.12
CA ARG A 208 9.43 -6.44 -0.38
C ARG A 208 9.81 -4.98 -0.39
N TYR A 209 8.90 -4.17 -0.91
CA TYR A 209 8.94 -2.73 -0.75
C TYR A 209 8.15 -2.33 0.49
N ARG A 210 8.74 -1.48 1.33
CA ARG A 210 8.07 -0.85 2.49
C ARG A 210 7.93 0.64 2.20
N ARG A 211 6.70 1.14 2.19
CA ARG A 211 6.42 2.57 2.05
C ARG A 211 6.82 3.26 3.34
N ASP A 212 7.77 4.19 3.23
CA ASP A 212 8.08 5.15 4.28
C ASP A 212 7.00 6.25 4.28
N THR A 213 5.84 5.89 4.82
CA THR A 213 4.73 6.83 4.95
C THR A 213 4.27 6.81 6.39
N LYS A 214 4.23 7.99 7.02
CA LYS A 214 3.48 8.22 8.27
C LYS A 214 1.95 8.04 8.11
N VAL A 215 1.51 7.51 6.97
CA VAL A 215 0.09 7.33 6.64
C VAL A 215 -0.50 6.21 7.49
N ILE A 216 -1.77 6.42 7.85
CA ILE A 216 -2.54 5.79 8.92
C ILE A 216 -2.85 4.30 8.66
N ASP A 217 -2.89 3.83 7.41
CA ASP A 217 -3.26 2.44 7.13
C ASP A 217 -2.04 1.52 6.97
N GLU A 218 -1.78 0.75 8.03
CA GLU A 218 -0.74 -0.29 8.05
C GLU A 218 -0.89 -1.28 6.89
N ARG A 219 -2.11 -1.53 6.39
CA ARG A 219 -2.42 -2.46 5.31
C ARG A 219 -1.88 -2.03 3.94
N THR A 220 -1.40 -0.80 3.78
CA THR A 220 -0.82 -0.35 2.51
C THR A 220 0.69 -0.18 2.58
N ARG A 221 1.30 -0.52 3.72
CA ARG A 221 2.72 -0.26 3.97
C ARG A 221 3.66 -1.15 3.20
N THR A 222 3.24 -2.34 2.77
CA THR A 222 4.14 -3.25 2.06
C THR A 222 3.61 -3.69 0.71
N THR A 223 4.49 -4.01 -0.21
CA THR A 223 4.17 -4.64 -1.49
C THR A 223 5.22 -5.68 -1.78
N ASP A 224 4.80 -6.93 -2.01
CA ASP A 224 5.71 -8.00 -2.40
C ASP A 224 5.73 -8.10 -3.93
N ILE A 225 6.92 -8.04 -4.52
CA ILE A 225 7.21 -8.11 -5.95
C ILE A 225 7.93 -9.43 -6.20
N TRP A 226 7.37 -10.27 -7.06
CA TRP A 226 7.86 -11.61 -7.31
C TRP A 226 8.46 -11.65 -8.70
N LEU A 227 9.76 -11.93 -8.78
CA LEU A 227 10.52 -12.00 -10.02
C LEU A 227 10.95 -13.44 -10.27
N ASP A 228 10.76 -13.94 -11.48
CA ASP A 228 11.34 -15.22 -11.90
C ASP A 228 12.86 -15.21 -11.66
N ALA A 229 13.39 -16.20 -10.94
CA ALA A 229 14.78 -16.22 -10.52
C ALA A 229 15.76 -16.35 -11.69
N LYS A 230 15.33 -16.94 -12.82
CA LYS A 230 16.14 -17.13 -14.03
C LYS A 230 15.95 -15.99 -15.03
N THR A 231 14.71 -15.71 -15.41
CA THR A 231 14.39 -14.74 -16.47
C THR A 231 14.36 -13.30 -15.95
N LYS A 232 14.21 -13.12 -14.63
CA LYS A 232 14.02 -11.82 -13.97
C LYS A 232 12.76 -11.09 -14.44
N GLN A 233 11.78 -11.80 -15.00
CA GLN A 233 10.49 -11.20 -15.35
C GLN A 233 9.60 -11.06 -14.12
N LEU A 234 8.78 -10.02 -14.10
CA LEU A 234 7.74 -9.83 -13.08
C LEU A 234 6.65 -10.89 -13.29
N VAL A 235 6.41 -11.73 -12.30
CA VAL A 235 5.42 -12.81 -12.40
C VAL A 235 4.20 -12.61 -11.50
N ARG A 236 4.38 -11.92 -10.37
CA ARG A 236 3.32 -11.68 -9.39
C ARG A 236 3.60 -10.47 -8.51
N MET A 237 2.54 -9.87 -8.00
CA MET A 237 2.58 -8.86 -6.95
C MET A 237 1.49 -9.11 -5.90
N TYR A 238 1.79 -8.78 -4.64
CA TYR A 238 0.81 -8.71 -3.56
C TYR A 238 0.82 -7.32 -2.93
N SER A 239 -0.37 -6.76 -2.69
CA SER A 239 -0.55 -5.51 -1.95
C SER A 239 -1.74 -5.63 -0.99
N PRO A 240 -1.53 -5.59 0.35
CA PRO A 240 -0.23 -5.58 1.00
C PRO A 240 0.62 -6.82 0.71
N GLY A 241 1.91 -6.74 1.06
CA GLY A 241 2.80 -7.91 1.08
C GLY A 241 2.45 -8.92 2.17
N ALA A 242 3.05 -10.11 2.07
CA ALA A 242 2.75 -11.27 2.91
C ALA A 242 3.07 -11.10 4.40
N SER A 243 3.81 -10.05 4.79
CA SER A 243 4.00 -9.69 6.20
C SER A 243 2.74 -9.16 6.89
N ILE A 244 1.78 -8.67 6.11
CA ILE A 244 0.53 -8.12 6.64
C ILE A 244 -0.63 -9.06 6.30
N PHE A 245 -0.68 -9.55 5.07
CA PHE A 245 -1.72 -10.48 4.63
C PHE A 245 -1.11 -11.61 3.80
N ASN A 246 -1.18 -12.83 4.32
CA ASN A 246 -0.76 -14.04 3.62
C ASN A 246 -1.95 -15.00 3.50
N LEU A 247 -2.55 -15.03 2.31
CA LEU A 247 -3.70 -15.88 2.01
C LEU A 247 -3.47 -17.36 2.38
N VAL A 248 -2.25 -17.88 2.23
CA VAL A 248 -1.96 -19.31 2.45
C VAL A 248 -2.10 -19.69 3.92
N THR A 249 -1.74 -18.77 4.83
CA THR A 249 -1.67 -19.01 6.27
C THR A 249 -2.75 -18.24 7.06
N ASP A 250 -3.67 -17.56 6.37
CA ASP A 250 -4.72 -16.81 7.06
C ASP A 250 -5.74 -17.78 7.70
N PRO A 251 -6.06 -17.62 8.99
CA PRO A 251 -6.98 -18.54 9.69
C PRO A 251 -8.41 -18.52 9.13
N ASP A 252 -8.78 -17.50 8.35
CA ASP A 252 -10.11 -17.36 7.76
C ASP A 252 -10.21 -17.94 6.34
N ARG A 253 -9.10 -18.46 5.78
CA ARG A 253 -9.02 -18.92 4.38
C ARG A 253 -10.03 -20.02 4.04
N ASP A 254 -10.10 -21.04 4.89
CA ASP A 254 -10.89 -22.25 4.63
C ASP A 254 -12.22 -22.24 5.39
N LYS A 255 -12.59 -21.10 6.00
CA LYS A 255 -13.87 -20.95 6.68
C LYS A 255 -15.00 -20.83 5.64
N PRO A 256 -16.13 -21.52 5.84
CA PRO A 256 -17.23 -21.49 4.88
C PRO A 256 -17.84 -20.08 4.79
N ALA A 257 -18.15 -19.66 3.57
CA ALA A 257 -18.85 -18.41 3.33
C ALA A 257 -20.33 -18.49 3.75
N GLU A 258 -20.84 -17.41 4.33
CA GLU A 258 -22.26 -17.27 4.63
C GLU A 258 -22.98 -16.43 3.57
N LYS A 259 -24.28 -16.70 3.37
CA LYS A 259 -25.11 -15.97 2.40
C LYS A 259 -25.30 -14.49 2.75
N ARG A 260 -25.24 -14.15 4.04
CA ARG A 260 -25.42 -12.79 4.55
C ARG A 260 -24.18 -12.37 5.32
N LEU A 261 -23.79 -11.12 5.14
CA LEU A 261 -22.67 -10.50 5.83
C LEU A 261 -23.10 -9.14 6.38
N SER A 262 -22.56 -8.76 7.52
CA SER A 262 -22.76 -7.42 8.11
C SER A 262 -21.77 -6.41 7.52
N LYS A 263 -20.52 -6.82 7.31
CA LYS A 263 -19.40 -5.99 6.87
C LYS A 263 -18.45 -6.78 5.99
N ALA A 264 -17.85 -6.10 5.02
CA ALA A 264 -16.69 -6.58 4.29
C ALA A 264 -15.59 -5.53 4.36
N SER A 265 -14.34 -5.96 4.57
CA SER A 265 -13.18 -5.06 4.54
C SER A 265 -12.10 -5.63 3.63
N MET A 266 -11.52 -4.80 2.77
CA MET A 266 -10.44 -5.22 1.88
C MET A 266 -9.23 -5.65 2.72
N LEU A 267 -8.73 -6.87 2.45
CA LEU A 267 -7.49 -7.40 3.03
C LEU A 267 -6.31 -7.13 2.13
N GLY A 268 -6.51 -7.26 0.82
CA GLY A 268 -5.45 -7.08 -0.16
C GLY A 268 -5.85 -7.45 -1.58
N SER A 269 -4.89 -7.39 -2.48
CA SER A 269 -5.03 -7.86 -3.84
C SER A 269 -3.77 -8.56 -4.31
N MET A 270 -3.96 -9.53 -5.19
CA MET A 270 -2.91 -10.23 -5.90
C MET A 270 -3.02 -9.88 -7.39
N THR A 271 -1.90 -9.51 -8.00
CA THR A 271 -1.76 -9.41 -9.45
C THR A 271 -0.85 -10.54 -9.92
N GLY A 272 -1.28 -11.35 -10.87
CA GLY A 272 -0.52 -12.51 -11.34
C GLY A 272 -0.84 -12.89 -12.78
N ASN A 273 -0.25 -14.00 -13.26
CA ASN A 273 -0.35 -14.43 -14.67
C ASN A 273 0.05 -13.30 -15.63
N ILE A 274 1.13 -12.60 -15.28
CA ILE A 274 1.63 -11.46 -16.04
C ILE A 274 2.36 -11.99 -17.27
N VAL A 275 1.93 -11.55 -18.45
CA VAL A 275 2.56 -11.92 -19.73
C VAL A 275 2.87 -10.63 -20.47
N PHE A 276 4.16 -10.36 -20.64
CA PHE A 276 4.66 -9.27 -21.48
C PHE A 276 4.66 -9.70 -22.95
N ASP A 277 4.46 -8.73 -23.84
CA ASP A 277 4.41 -8.93 -25.30
C ASP A 277 3.35 -9.97 -25.70
N ALA A 278 2.22 -9.97 -24.96
CA ALA A 278 1.08 -10.83 -25.22
C ALA A 278 0.52 -10.56 -26.63
N LYS A 279 0.18 -11.62 -27.37
CA LYS A 279 -0.47 -11.49 -28.68
C LYS A 279 -1.92 -11.09 -28.45
N LEU A 280 -2.21 -9.79 -28.62
CA LEU A 280 -3.53 -9.22 -28.43
C LEU A 280 -4.08 -8.69 -29.74
N ASP A 281 -5.35 -8.98 -29.99
CA ASP A 281 -6.11 -8.38 -31.08
C ASP A 281 -6.36 -6.89 -30.77
N PRO A 282 -5.95 -5.96 -31.65
CA PRO A 282 -6.26 -4.54 -31.54
C PRO A 282 -7.75 -4.22 -31.31
N GLU A 283 -8.66 -5.02 -31.89
CA GLU A 283 -10.11 -4.79 -31.80
C GLU A 283 -10.65 -4.95 -30.38
N LEU A 284 -9.94 -5.68 -29.50
CA LEU A 284 -10.30 -5.78 -28.09
C LEU A 284 -10.28 -4.43 -27.36
N PHE A 285 -9.60 -3.43 -27.93
CA PHE A 285 -9.45 -2.08 -27.37
C PHE A 285 -10.33 -1.04 -28.08
N SER A 286 -11.25 -1.47 -28.92
CA SER A 286 -12.15 -0.56 -29.64
C SER A 286 -13.13 0.13 -28.69
N LEU A 287 -13.24 1.46 -28.80
CA LEU A 287 -14.29 2.25 -28.12
C LEU A 287 -15.60 2.28 -28.92
N ILE A 288 -15.71 1.48 -29.99
CA ILE A 288 -16.93 1.27 -30.75
C ILE A 288 -17.71 0.12 -30.08
N PRO A 289 -18.94 0.37 -29.60
CA PRO A 289 -19.79 -0.68 -29.05
C PRO A 289 -19.96 -1.85 -30.03
N PRO A 290 -19.83 -3.11 -29.57
CA PRO A 290 -20.08 -4.27 -30.43
C PRO A 290 -21.52 -4.28 -30.97
N GLN A 291 -21.72 -4.96 -32.11
CA GLN A 291 -23.06 -5.10 -32.69
C GLN A 291 -24.05 -5.72 -31.69
N GLY A 292 -25.25 -5.15 -31.63
CA GLY A 292 -26.33 -5.62 -30.73
C GLY A 292 -26.28 -5.05 -29.32
N PHE A 293 -25.34 -4.15 -29.01
CA PHE A 293 -25.36 -3.37 -27.78
C PHE A 293 -26.25 -2.12 -27.92
N GLU A 294 -27.11 -1.89 -26.94
CA GLU A 294 -27.84 -0.63 -26.77
C GLU A 294 -26.88 0.44 -26.23
N ILE A 295 -26.77 1.54 -26.94
CA ILE A 295 -25.93 2.67 -26.53
C ILE A 295 -26.69 3.50 -25.49
N ALA A 296 -26.15 3.53 -24.28
CA ALA A 296 -26.62 4.39 -23.20
C ALA A 296 -25.70 5.59 -23.04
N VAL A 297 -26.29 6.78 -22.99
CA VAL A 297 -25.58 7.97 -22.54
C VAL A 297 -25.51 7.90 -21.02
N ALA A 298 -24.31 7.90 -20.45
CA ALA A 298 -24.15 8.00 -19.01
C ALA A 298 -24.89 9.25 -18.53
N ALA A 299 -25.76 9.11 -17.54
CA ALA A 299 -26.29 10.27 -16.85
C ALA A 299 -25.10 11.11 -16.37
N PRO A 300 -25.14 12.45 -16.52
CA PRO A 300 -24.08 13.30 -16.02
C PRO A 300 -23.88 12.97 -14.54
N LYS A 301 -22.61 12.72 -14.18
CA LYS A 301 -22.25 12.44 -12.80
C LYS A 301 -22.80 13.57 -11.92
N PRO A 302 -23.54 13.27 -10.84
CA PRO A 302 -23.98 14.32 -9.92
C PRO A 302 -22.76 15.04 -9.37
N THR A 303 -22.65 16.33 -9.64
CA THR A 303 -21.55 17.20 -9.20
C THR A 303 -21.84 17.76 -7.82
N VAL A 304 -20.82 18.25 -7.12
CA VAL A 304 -21.01 18.91 -5.83
C VAL A 304 -21.40 20.37 -6.09
N THR A 305 -22.63 20.75 -5.80
CA THR A 305 -23.05 22.16 -5.96
C THR A 305 -22.47 23.07 -4.86
N GLU A 306 -22.48 24.39 -5.07
CA GLU A 306 -22.04 25.36 -4.04
C GLU A 306 -22.89 25.25 -2.77
N SER A 307 -24.20 25.05 -2.91
CA SER A 307 -25.11 24.83 -1.78
C SER A 307 -24.76 23.57 -0.99
N GLU A 308 -24.41 22.48 -1.66
CA GLU A 308 -24.02 21.23 -0.99
C GLU A 308 -22.65 21.34 -0.31
N LEU A 309 -21.72 22.10 -0.93
CA LEU A 309 -20.45 22.43 -0.28
C LEU A 309 -20.69 23.22 1.02
N ILE A 310 -21.58 24.21 1.00
CA ILE A 310 -21.94 25.01 2.18
C ILE A 310 -22.61 24.14 3.24
N GLU A 311 -23.57 23.27 2.86
CA GLU A 311 -24.21 22.33 3.78
C GLU A 311 -23.15 21.44 4.45
N TRP A 312 -22.25 20.84 3.65
CA TRP A 312 -21.19 19.99 4.16
C TRP A 312 -20.25 20.73 5.10
N LEU A 313 -19.85 21.98 4.78
CA LEU A 313 -19.04 22.82 5.65
C LEU A 313 -19.72 23.11 6.99
N GLY A 314 -21.01 23.41 6.98
CA GLY A 314 -21.77 23.64 8.22
C GLY A 314 -21.91 22.40 9.08
N VAL A 315 -22.25 21.26 8.48
CA VAL A 315 -22.39 19.97 9.17
C VAL A 315 -21.05 19.54 9.77
N THR A 316 -19.97 19.62 9.00
CA THR A 316 -18.63 19.25 9.45
C THR A 316 -18.12 20.15 10.58
N ALA A 317 -18.38 21.46 10.50
CA ALA A 317 -17.99 22.38 11.56
C ALA A 317 -18.72 22.08 12.87
N ARG A 318 -20.04 21.80 12.83
CA ARG A 318 -20.80 21.40 14.03
C ARG A 318 -20.31 20.09 14.62
N TYR A 319 -20.10 19.08 13.78
CA TYR A 319 -19.49 17.81 14.19
C TYR A 319 -18.12 18.02 14.87
N ASN A 320 -17.34 19.00 14.40
CA ASN A 320 -16.03 19.37 14.95
C ASN A 320 -16.12 20.47 16.02
N GLY A 321 -17.15 20.45 16.86
CA GLY A 321 -17.27 21.36 18.02
C GLY A 321 -17.46 22.83 17.64
N GLY A 322 -18.08 23.11 16.49
CA GLY A 322 -18.28 24.46 15.97
C GLY A 322 -17.04 25.07 15.30
N MET A 323 -16.04 24.27 14.94
CA MET A 323 -14.81 24.72 14.29
C MET A 323 -14.67 24.09 12.90
N PHE A 324 -14.27 24.87 11.91
CA PHE A 324 -13.90 24.31 10.61
C PHE A 324 -12.62 23.46 10.73
N PHE A 325 -12.46 22.46 9.86
CA PHE A 325 -11.28 21.60 9.86
C PHE A 325 -10.00 22.36 9.51
N ASP A 326 -8.86 21.77 9.87
CA ASP A 326 -7.55 22.36 9.58
C ASP A 326 -7.16 22.23 8.09
N THR A 327 -7.79 21.33 7.34
CA THR A 327 -7.39 21.01 5.96
C THR A 327 -8.56 20.93 5.00
N TYR A 328 -8.30 21.27 3.73
CA TYR A 328 -9.29 21.18 2.65
C TYR A 328 -9.71 19.74 2.31
N ARG A 329 -9.00 18.73 2.84
CA ARG A 329 -9.37 17.31 2.69
C ARG A 329 -10.48 16.90 3.67
N GLY A 330 -10.87 17.80 4.59
CA GLY A 330 -11.93 17.57 5.55
C GLY A 330 -11.44 16.89 6.82
N PHE A 331 -12.26 15.98 7.34
CA PHE A 331 -12.06 15.26 8.60
C PHE A 331 -11.07 14.10 8.44
N ASP A 332 -10.49 13.69 9.57
CA ASP A 332 -9.78 12.41 9.68
C ASP A 332 -10.77 11.25 9.58
N LEU A 333 -10.47 10.27 8.71
CA LEU A 333 -11.31 9.10 8.48
C LEU A 333 -11.47 8.26 9.75
N GLU A 334 -10.51 8.26 10.68
CA GLU A 334 -10.61 7.43 11.88
C GLU A 334 -11.75 7.88 12.82
N PRO A 335 -11.86 9.15 13.25
CA PRO A 335 -13.03 9.65 13.98
C PRO A 335 -14.36 9.37 13.27
N TYR A 336 -14.42 9.58 11.95
CA TYR A 336 -15.63 9.30 11.18
C TYR A 336 -16.00 7.82 11.17
N ASN A 337 -15.03 6.93 10.98
CA ASN A 337 -15.27 5.49 11.02
C ASN A 337 -15.80 5.04 12.38
N LYS A 338 -15.29 5.61 13.48
CA LYS A 338 -15.82 5.36 14.84
C LYS A 338 -17.30 5.79 14.93
N VAL A 339 -17.67 6.93 14.37
CA VAL A 339 -19.08 7.37 14.31
C VAL A 339 -19.95 6.43 13.48
N VAL A 340 -19.44 5.96 12.34
CA VAL A 340 -20.15 4.98 11.51
C VAL A 340 -20.36 3.68 12.30
N GLU A 341 -19.37 3.23 13.07
CA GLU A 341 -19.42 2.00 13.86
C GLU A 341 -20.34 2.06 15.10
N LYS A 342 -20.63 3.25 15.67
CA LYS A 342 -21.56 3.42 16.80
C LYS A 342 -22.98 2.87 16.54
N GLY A 343 -23.37 2.74 15.27
CA GLY A 343 -24.75 2.44 14.87
C GLY A 343 -25.68 3.65 14.99
N LYS A 344 -26.71 3.71 14.13
CA LYS A 344 -27.57 4.91 13.97
C LYS A 344 -28.22 5.39 15.27
N ALA A 345 -28.65 4.47 16.14
CA ALA A 345 -29.34 4.80 17.39
C ALA A 345 -28.46 5.48 18.46
N ASN A 346 -27.13 5.36 18.34
CA ASN A 346 -26.17 5.88 19.33
C ASN A 346 -25.41 7.12 18.84
N ARG A 347 -25.77 7.66 17.68
CA ARG A 347 -25.14 8.86 17.12
C ARG A 347 -25.84 10.10 17.65
N THR A 348 -25.07 11.17 17.89
CA THR A 348 -25.66 12.50 18.06
C THR A 348 -26.30 12.97 16.74
N GLU A 349 -27.12 14.02 16.80
CA GLU A 349 -27.75 14.58 15.60
C GLU A 349 -26.70 15.04 14.56
N ASP A 350 -25.66 15.75 15.00
CA ASP A 350 -24.57 16.20 14.13
C ASP A 350 -23.76 15.03 13.57
N GLU A 351 -23.50 13.98 14.36
CA GLU A 351 -22.86 12.75 13.90
C GLU A 351 -23.69 12.05 12.82
N GLN A 352 -24.99 11.94 13.02
CA GLN A 352 -25.88 11.30 12.07
C GLN A 352 -25.97 12.10 10.77
N LYS A 353 -26.13 13.42 10.85
CA LYS A 353 -26.17 14.30 9.68
C LYS A 353 -24.84 14.26 8.91
N MET A 354 -23.71 14.20 9.62
CA MET A 354 -22.39 14.05 9.00
C MET A 354 -22.26 12.75 8.20
N VAL A 355 -22.69 11.62 8.77
CA VAL A 355 -22.72 10.33 8.07
C VAL A 355 -23.64 10.40 6.84
N GLU A 356 -24.83 10.98 6.96
CA GLU A 356 -25.79 11.09 5.85
C GLU A 356 -25.24 11.91 4.68
N VAL A 357 -24.70 13.11 4.95
CA VAL A 357 -24.15 13.99 3.90
C VAL A 357 -22.94 13.32 3.25
N GLN A 358 -22.01 12.77 4.04
CA GLN A 358 -20.84 12.09 3.48
C GLN A 358 -21.23 10.86 2.66
N THR A 359 -22.19 10.07 3.15
CA THR A 359 -22.70 8.88 2.47
C THR A 359 -23.38 9.26 1.15
N LYS A 360 -24.20 10.32 1.13
CA LYS A 360 -24.83 10.86 -0.08
C LYS A 360 -23.77 11.18 -1.14
N HIS A 361 -22.72 11.92 -0.77
CA HIS A 361 -21.67 12.28 -1.74
C HIS A 361 -20.92 11.06 -2.26
N LEU A 362 -20.56 10.11 -1.39
CA LEU A 362 -19.91 8.86 -1.82
C LEU A 362 -20.79 8.04 -2.78
N HIS A 363 -22.09 7.91 -2.51
CA HIS A 363 -23.04 7.21 -3.39
C HIS A 363 -23.19 7.90 -4.75
N ASN A 364 -23.09 9.23 -4.79
CA ASN A 364 -23.08 10.01 -6.02
C ASN A 364 -21.74 9.91 -6.80
N GLY A 365 -20.79 9.10 -6.33
CA GLY A 365 -19.45 8.99 -6.91
C GLY A 365 -18.59 10.23 -6.68
N ASN A 366 -19.01 11.13 -5.80
CA ASN A 366 -18.18 12.24 -5.36
C ASN A 366 -17.17 11.72 -4.34
N GLY A 367 -15.93 12.16 -4.48
CA GLY A 367 -14.88 11.80 -3.53
C GLY A 367 -15.05 12.61 -2.24
N VAL A 368 -13.98 13.26 -1.81
CA VAL A 368 -14.11 14.30 -0.78
C VAL A 368 -14.82 15.51 -1.40
N VAL A 369 -15.80 16.06 -0.68
CA VAL A 369 -16.70 17.13 -1.16
C VAL A 369 -15.94 18.36 -1.67
N MET A 370 -15.05 18.93 -0.84
CA MET A 370 -14.24 20.10 -1.20
C MET A 370 -13.36 19.88 -2.45
N PRO A 371 -12.52 18.83 -2.54
CA PRO A 371 -11.76 18.54 -3.75
C PRO A 371 -12.63 18.29 -4.99
N SER A 372 -13.79 17.64 -4.83
CA SER A 372 -14.71 17.40 -5.96
C SER A 372 -15.26 18.72 -6.49
N PHE A 373 -15.75 19.60 -5.59
CA PHE A 373 -16.19 20.94 -5.95
C PHE A 373 -15.08 21.75 -6.63
N ALA A 374 -13.88 21.79 -6.04
CA ALA A 374 -12.76 22.55 -6.58
C ALA A 374 -12.38 22.08 -7.99
N ASN A 375 -12.31 20.76 -8.21
CA ASN A 375 -12.00 20.17 -9.50
C ASN A 375 -13.08 20.45 -10.55
N GLU A 376 -14.36 20.51 -10.16
CA GLU A 376 -15.48 20.69 -11.07
C GLU A 376 -15.68 22.18 -11.41
N TYR A 377 -15.71 23.06 -10.40
CA TYR A 377 -16.19 24.44 -10.52
C TYR A 377 -15.12 25.52 -10.40
N ALA A 378 -13.94 25.23 -9.83
CA ALA A 378 -12.90 26.23 -9.62
C ALA A 378 -11.79 26.15 -10.68
N VAL A 379 -11.27 27.32 -11.10
CA VAL A 379 -10.08 27.38 -11.96
C VAL A 379 -8.91 26.71 -11.26
N ASN A 380 -8.17 25.86 -11.97
CA ASN A 380 -7.02 25.12 -11.43
C ASN A 380 -6.04 26.07 -10.73
N GLY A 381 -5.63 25.71 -9.51
CA GLY A 381 -4.71 26.51 -8.71
C GLY A 381 -5.32 27.77 -8.09
N ARG A 382 -6.62 28.05 -8.28
CA ARG A 382 -7.32 29.24 -7.73
C ARG A 382 -8.28 28.94 -6.58
N PHE A 383 -8.34 27.70 -6.13
CA PHE A 383 -9.02 27.32 -4.89
C PHE A 383 -8.06 27.44 -3.70
N ARG A 384 -8.49 28.05 -2.59
CA ARG A 384 -7.75 28.11 -1.32
C ARG A 384 -8.68 27.88 -0.15
N TYR A 385 -8.22 27.06 0.79
CA TYR A 385 -8.89 26.78 2.05
C TYR A 385 -8.13 27.41 3.21
N LEU A 386 -8.85 28.10 4.07
CA LEU A 386 -8.37 28.89 5.20
C LEU A 386 -9.17 28.61 6.49
N GLY A 387 -9.92 27.52 6.54
CA GLY A 387 -10.82 27.19 7.66
C GLY A 387 -10.10 26.87 8.98
N LYS A 388 -8.80 26.63 8.97
CA LYS A 388 -8.02 26.33 10.18
C LYS A 388 -8.22 27.41 11.25
N GLY A 389 -8.75 27.00 12.40
CA GLY A 389 -8.99 27.89 13.54
C GLY A 389 -10.14 28.89 13.33
N VAL A 390 -10.96 28.76 12.28
CA VAL A 390 -12.17 29.57 12.09
C VAL A 390 -13.33 28.92 12.82
N LYS A 391 -14.11 29.72 13.55
CA LYS A 391 -15.32 29.29 14.26
C LYS A 391 -16.54 29.45 13.36
N LEU A 392 -17.48 28.51 13.46
CA LEU A 392 -18.79 28.61 12.82
C LEU A 392 -19.54 29.84 13.35
N GLY A 393 -20.02 30.68 12.44
CA GLY A 393 -20.69 31.96 12.74
C GLY A 393 -19.80 33.20 12.62
N SER A 394 -18.49 33.06 12.34
CA SER A 394 -17.61 34.22 12.12
C SER A 394 -17.90 34.91 10.78
N THR A 395 -18.51 36.09 10.81
CA THR A 395 -18.94 36.86 9.63
C THR A 395 -17.79 37.58 8.90
N ASP A 396 -16.66 37.77 9.57
CA ASP A 396 -15.48 38.52 9.12
C ASP A 396 -14.30 37.62 8.69
N ARG A 397 -14.47 36.29 8.80
CA ARG A 397 -13.41 35.30 8.53
C ARG A 397 -13.74 34.48 7.30
N ILE A 398 -12.89 34.56 6.27
CA ILE A 398 -12.97 33.71 5.08
C ILE A 398 -12.51 32.30 5.44
N VAL A 399 -13.35 31.30 5.19
CA VAL A 399 -13.06 29.86 5.34
C VAL A 399 -12.44 29.31 4.05
N MET A 400 -12.89 29.77 2.90
CA MET A 400 -12.28 29.42 1.62
C MET A 400 -12.63 30.45 0.54
N PHE A 401 -11.83 30.48 -0.51
CA PHE A 401 -12.15 31.24 -1.72
C PHE A 401 -11.75 30.48 -2.98
N TYR A 402 -12.42 30.78 -4.09
CA TYR A 402 -12.18 30.17 -5.38
C TYR A 402 -12.57 31.08 -6.54
N LYS A 403 -11.91 30.90 -7.70
CA LYS A 403 -12.30 31.55 -8.96
C LYS A 403 -13.20 30.59 -9.76
N LEU A 404 -14.43 30.98 -10.06
CA LEU A 404 -15.36 30.15 -10.84
C LEU A 404 -14.85 29.95 -12.27
N LYS A 405 -14.97 28.73 -12.80
CA LYS A 405 -14.64 28.44 -14.21
C LYS A 405 -15.62 29.08 -15.19
N SER A 406 -16.90 29.13 -14.81
CA SER A 406 -17.98 29.60 -15.70
C SER A 406 -17.96 31.10 -15.90
N THR A 407 -17.68 31.87 -14.86
CA THR A 407 -17.76 33.34 -14.89
C THR A 407 -16.41 34.03 -14.76
N GLY A 408 -15.38 33.35 -14.24
CA GLY A 408 -14.10 33.96 -13.90
C GLY A 408 -14.15 34.81 -12.62
N THR A 409 -15.28 34.91 -11.93
CA THR A 409 -15.43 35.70 -10.69
C THR A 409 -14.82 34.98 -9.50
N TYR A 410 -14.19 35.73 -8.59
CA TYR A 410 -13.77 35.21 -7.29
C TYR A 410 -14.94 35.20 -6.30
N ARG A 411 -15.11 34.09 -5.60
CA ARG A 411 -16.10 33.90 -4.53
C ARG A 411 -15.40 33.51 -3.25
N ALA A 412 -15.88 34.02 -2.12
CA ALA A 412 -15.42 33.66 -0.79
C ALA A 412 -16.59 33.15 0.06
N ILE A 413 -16.34 32.05 0.78
CA ILE A 413 -17.25 31.52 1.80
C ILE A 413 -16.70 31.93 3.17
N TYR A 414 -17.54 32.57 3.98
CA TYR A 414 -17.19 33.06 5.31
C TYR A 414 -17.53 32.05 6.41
N GLY A 415 -17.06 32.29 7.63
CA GLY A 415 -17.27 31.42 8.79
C GLY A 415 -18.74 31.29 9.21
N ASP A 416 -19.57 32.27 8.85
CA ASP A 416 -21.03 32.23 8.98
C ASP A 416 -21.73 31.51 7.81
N LEU A 417 -20.95 30.89 6.91
CA LEU A 417 -21.39 30.19 5.70
C LEU A 417 -22.01 31.08 4.61
N THR A 418 -21.92 32.41 4.73
CA THR A 418 -22.31 33.31 3.65
C THR A 418 -21.32 33.23 2.49
N VAL A 419 -21.82 33.43 1.27
CA VAL A 419 -20.99 33.49 0.06
C VAL A 419 -21.08 34.88 -0.54
N LYS A 420 -19.93 35.45 -0.90
CA LYS A 420 -19.83 36.76 -1.54
C LYS A 420 -18.94 36.67 -2.76
N ASP A 421 -19.29 37.41 -3.81
CA ASP A 421 -18.34 37.77 -4.85
C ASP A 421 -17.35 38.76 -4.25
N VAL A 422 -16.06 38.58 -4.55
CA VAL A 422 -14.97 39.39 -4.01
C VAL A 422 -14.00 39.75 -5.13
N VAL A 423 -13.34 40.89 -5.02
CA VAL A 423 -12.24 41.22 -5.93
C VAL A 423 -10.93 40.61 -5.41
N PRO A 424 -9.93 40.36 -6.28
CA PRO A 424 -8.63 39.81 -5.87
C PRO A 424 -7.97 40.54 -4.69
N GLU A 425 -8.17 41.85 -4.59
CA GLU A 425 -7.58 42.74 -3.58
C GLU A 425 -8.17 42.51 -2.18
N ASP A 426 -9.41 41.99 -2.09
CA ASP A 426 -10.08 41.69 -0.82
C ASP A 426 -9.69 40.32 -0.25
N LEU A 427 -8.92 39.52 -1.00
CA LEU A 427 -8.52 38.19 -0.58
C LEU A 427 -7.36 38.26 0.42
N PRO A 428 -7.38 37.42 1.47
CA PRO A 428 -6.37 37.45 2.53
C PRO A 428 -5.00 36.92 2.08
N LEU A 429 -4.92 36.36 0.88
CA LEU A 429 -3.70 35.87 0.28
C LEU A 429 -3.61 36.36 -1.18
N PRO A 430 -2.42 36.78 -1.65
CA PRO A 430 -2.25 37.21 -3.02
C PRO A 430 -2.55 36.06 -3.99
N VAL A 431 -3.33 36.36 -5.01
CA VAL A 431 -3.62 35.43 -6.10
C VAL A 431 -2.57 35.61 -7.20
N ARG A 432 -1.79 34.57 -7.47
CA ARG A 432 -0.84 34.57 -8.60
C ARG A 432 -1.62 34.43 -9.89
N GLU A 433 -1.55 35.42 -10.78
CA GLU A 433 -2.13 35.38 -12.13
C GLU A 433 -1.64 34.22 -13.01
#